data_AF-A0A318JEU2-F1
#
_entry.id   AF-A0A318JEU2-F1
#
_cell.length_a   1.000
_cell.length_b   1.000
_cell.length_c   1.000
_cell.angle_alpha   90.00
_cell.angle_beta   90.00
_cell.angle_gamma   90.00
#
_symmetry.space_group_name_H-M   'P 1'
#
loop_
_entity.id
_entity.type
_entity.pdbx_description
1 polymer ?
#
loop_
_entity_poly.entity_id
_entity_poly.type
_entity_poly.pdbx_seq_one_letter_code
_entity_poly.pdbx_strand_id
1 'polypeptide(L)'
;MYQLSDLFMLFQYHFNYIVQSYPYVILQFLLMCVLFVMSRSGILEAFVSFVAPGFFRRDYALLMFILMMLVSVTLAVCCFVFNNVVFNMSSEFVYLAGVVLGFRKGMVILLIGCCCKVLLLYLESESVAWMLYMFLDSIFYFLAGLFFSMMLYVGLESISASEILFICLNKITVSMVSATLWFSIMGDAWFPGFDILLFRLVAWPMITIPMMTVFLFLLRTGVRQSLQQTLHTT
;
A
#
# COMPACT_ATOMS: atom_id res chain seq x y z
N MET A 1 36.78 6.12 -0.23
CA MET A 1 36.38 7.21 0.68
C MET A 1 35.32 8.03 -0.06
N TYR A 2 34.08 8.00 0.40
CA TYR A 2 32.98 8.77 -0.18
C TYR A 2 33.11 10.25 0.21
N GLN A 3 32.77 11.14 -0.72
CA GLN A 3 32.87 12.58 -0.53
C GLN A 3 31.53 13.16 -0.10
N LEU A 4 31.57 14.32 0.57
CA LEU A 4 30.35 15.06 0.95
C LEU A 4 29.47 15.38 -0.28
N SER A 5 30.09 15.53 -1.46
CA SER A 5 29.42 15.72 -2.75
C SER A 5 28.55 14.54 -3.18
N ASP A 6 28.95 13.30 -2.86
CA ASP A 6 28.18 12.10 -3.19
C ASP A 6 26.85 12.11 -2.43
N LEU A 7 26.89 12.50 -1.17
CA LEU A 7 25.71 12.65 -0.31
C LEU A 7 24.75 13.74 -0.83
N PHE A 8 25.27 14.88 -1.30
CA PHE A 8 24.46 15.94 -1.90
C PHE A 8 23.79 15.50 -3.21
N MET A 9 24.51 14.81 -4.10
CA MET A 9 23.93 14.27 -5.34
C MET A 9 22.81 13.28 -5.05
N LEU A 10 22.97 12.47 -4.00
CA LEU A 10 21.98 11.49 -3.55
C LEU A 10 20.71 12.16 -3.04
N PHE A 11 20.85 13.18 -2.20
CA PHE A 11 19.71 13.99 -1.73
C PHE A 11 18.99 14.65 -2.89
N GLN A 12 19.71 15.20 -3.86
CA GLN A 12 19.13 15.83 -5.04
C GLN A 12 18.37 14.83 -5.91
N TYR A 13 18.91 13.63 -6.09
CA TYR A 13 18.24 12.54 -6.81
C TYR A 13 16.91 12.15 -6.15
N HIS A 14 16.92 11.88 -4.84
CA HIS A 14 15.70 11.52 -4.12
C HIS A 14 14.70 12.66 -4.06
N PHE A 15 15.15 13.91 -3.88
CA PHE A 15 14.28 15.06 -3.91
C PHE A 15 13.58 15.21 -5.27
N ASN A 16 14.33 15.09 -6.36
CA ASN A 16 13.77 15.13 -7.72
C ASN A 16 12.76 14.00 -7.93
N TYR A 17 13.07 12.79 -7.47
CA TYR A 17 12.16 11.65 -7.56
C TYR A 17 10.85 11.90 -6.78
N ILE A 18 10.92 12.49 -5.57
CA ILE A 18 9.73 12.87 -4.78
C ILE A 18 8.91 13.90 -5.53
N VAL A 19 9.54 14.96 -6.04
CA VAL A 19 8.86 16.05 -6.75
C VAL A 19 8.17 15.53 -8.01
N GLN A 20 8.82 14.64 -8.77
CA GLN A 20 8.23 14.01 -9.96
C GLN A 20 7.10 13.04 -9.61
N SER A 21 7.17 12.38 -8.46
CA SER A 21 6.14 11.45 -7.99
C SER A 21 4.93 12.15 -7.36
N TYR A 22 5.09 13.38 -6.86
CA TYR A 22 4.07 14.10 -6.10
C TYR A 22 2.72 14.27 -6.84
N PRO A 23 2.67 14.58 -8.15
CA PRO A 23 1.40 14.64 -8.88
C PRO A 23 0.62 13.32 -8.84
N TYR A 24 1.34 12.19 -8.88
CA TYR A 24 0.73 10.86 -8.83
C TYR A 24 0.22 10.51 -7.43
N VAL A 25 0.87 11.01 -6.39
CA VAL A 25 0.36 10.93 -5.01
C VAL A 25 -0.98 11.66 -4.90
N ILE A 26 -1.05 12.89 -5.41
CA ILE A 26 -2.29 13.68 -5.40
C ILE A 26 -3.38 12.95 -6.19
N LEU A 27 -3.05 12.45 -7.38
CA LEU A 27 -3.99 11.70 -8.22
C LEU A 27 -4.50 10.44 -7.51
N GLN A 28 -3.63 9.67 -6.88
CA GLN A 28 -4.00 8.50 -6.09
C GLN A 28 -4.95 8.88 -4.95
N PHE A 29 -4.70 10.00 -4.27
CA PHE A 29 -5.56 10.50 -3.20
C PHE A 29 -6.95 10.92 -3.73
N LEU A 30 -6.99 11.61 -4.88
CA LEU A 30 -8.25 11.99 -5.54
C LEU A 30 -9.05 10.76 -5.98
N LEU A 31 -8.39 9.77 -6.58
CA LEU A 31 -9.04 8.52 -7.03
C LEU A 31 -9.59 7.72 -5.84
N MET A 32 -8.88 7.70 -4.71
CA MET A 32 -9.39 7.12 -3.46
C MET A 32 -10.69 7.81 -3.00
N CYS A 33 -10.71 9.14 -3.01
CA CYS A 33 -11.90 9.91 -2.65
C CYS A 33 -13.07 9.65 -3.62
N VAL A 34 -12.81 9.62 -4.93
CA VAL A 34 -13.81 9.28 -5.95
C VAL A 34 -14.37 7.88 -5.72
N LEU A 35 -13.50 6.90 -5.48
CA LEU A 35 -13.91 5.51 -5.21
C LEU A 35 -14.85 5.44 -4.00
N PHE A 36 -14.54 6.19 -2.94
CA PHE A 36 -15.37 6.24 -1.73
C PHE A 36 -16.71 6.96 -1.96
N VAL A 37 -16.74 8.01 -2.77
CA VAL A 37 -18.00 8.67 -3.16
C VAL A 37 -18.86 7.72 -4.00
N MET A 38 -18.25 7.01 -4.97
CA MET A 38 -18.93 6.02 -5.79
C MET A 38 -19.48 4.87 -4.94
N SER A 39 -18.73 4.42 -3.93
CA SER A 39 -19.20 3.38 -3.01
C SER A 39 -20.40 3.83 -2.19
N ARG A 40 -20.40 5.07 -1.68
CA ARG A 40 -21.52 5.65 -0.94
C ARG A 40 -22.76 5.93 -1.79
N SER A 41 -22.58 6.31 -3.05
CA SER A 41 -23.68 6.58 -3.98
C SER A 41 -24.43 5.32 -4.44
N GLY A 42 -23.94 4.12 -4.08
CA GLY A 42 -24.51 2.85 -4.54
C GLY A 42 -24.13 2.48 -5.98
N ILE A 43 -23.43 3.35 -6.72
CA ILE A 43 -22.94 3.06 -8.07
C ILE A 43 -22.08 1.79 -8.06
N LEU A 44 -21.15 1.69 -7.11
CA LEU A 44 -20.27 0.53 -7.02
C LEU A 44 -21.03 -0.76 -6.67
N GLU A 45 -22.08 -0.68 -5.83
CA GLU A 45 -22.97 -1.80 -5.53
C GLU A 45 -23.76 -2.24 -6.78
N ALA A 46 -24.27 -1.29 -7.57
CA ALA A 46 -24.97 -1.57 -8.82
C ALA A 46 -24.07 -2.31 -9.84
N PHE A 47 -22.84 -1.85 -10.03
CA PHE A 47 -21.88 -2.54 -10.90
C PHE A 47 -21.50 -3.93 -10.40
N VAL A 48 -21.19 -4.06 -9.12
CA VAL A 48 -20.77 -5.35 -8.54
C VAL A 48 -21.93 -6.34 -8.51
N SER A 49 -23.15 -5.89 -8.22
CA SER A 49 -24.33 -6.76 -8.18
C SER A 49 -24.68 -7.41 -9.52
N PHE A 50 -24.30 -6.78 -10.65
CA PHE A 50 -24.42 -7.39 -11.98
C PHE A 50 -23.56 -8.65 -12.13
N VAL A 51 -22.38 -8.66 -11.51
CA VAL A 51 -21.40 -9.76 -11.61
C VAL A 51 -21.54 -10.75 -10.45
N ALA A 52 -21.70 -10.23 -9.23
CA ALA A 52 -21.72 -10.98 -7.98
C ALA A 52 -22.75 -10.36 -7.01
N PRO A 53 -24.02 -10.79 -7.07
CA PRO A 53 -25.10 -10.26 -6.23
C PRO A 53 -24.76 -10.40 -4.74
N GLY A 54 -24.87 -9.29 -3.99
CA GLY A 54 -24.66 -9.27 -2.54
C GLY A 54 -23.20 -9.35 -2.06
N PHE A 55 -22.21 -9.50 -2.96
CA PHE A 55 -20.79 -9.50 -2.59
C PHE A 55 -20.37 -8.17 -1.93
N PHE A 56 -20.84 -7.05 -2.48
CA PHE A 56 -20.55 -5.71 -1.96
C PHE A 56 -20.88 -5.56 -0.48
N ARG A 57 -22.05 -6.07 -0.05
CA ARG A 57 -22.49 -5.97 1.35
C ARG A 57 -21.70 -6.88 2.29
N ARG A 58 -21.35 -8.08 1.83
CA ARG A 58 -20.64 -9.08 2.65
C ARG A 58 -19.14 -8.80 2.77
N ASP A 59 -18.54 -8.26 1.72
CA ASP A 59 -17.10 -8.16 1.56
C ASP A 59 -16.64 -6.76 1.10
N TYR A 60 -17.36 -5.71 1.53
CA TYR A 60 -17.05 -4.30 1.23
C TYR A 60 -15.57 -3.96 1.42
N ALA A 61 -15.00 -4.34 2.58
CA ALA A 61 -13.62 -4.01 2.89
C ALA A 61 -12.65 -4.68 1.91
N LEU A 62 -12.83 -5.98 1.63
CA LEU A 62 -12.01 -6.71 0.67
C LEU A 62 -12.10 -6.07 -0.73
N LEU A 63 -13.31 -5.72 -1.18
CA LEU A 63 -13.51 -5.06 -2.46
C LEU A 63 -12.77 -3.72 -2.54
N MET A 64 -12.87 -2.88 -1.50
CA MET A 64 -12.16 -1.59 -1.46
C MET A 64 -10.64 -1.77 -1.51
N PHE A 65 -10.09 -2.79 -0.83
CA PHE A 65 -8.67 -3.12 -0.94
C PHE A 65 -8.27 -3.57 -2.35
N ILE A 66 -9.08 -4.42 -3.01
CA ILE A 66 -8.83 -4.85 -4.40
C ILE A 66 -8.83 -3.64 -5.33
N LEU A 67 -9.83 -2.77 -5.24
CA LEU A 67 -9.94 -1.60 -6.09
C LEU A 67 -8.79 -0.61 -5.87
N MET A 68 -8.42 -0.34 -4.62
CA MET A 68 -7.27 0.54 -4.34
C MET A 68 -5.94 -0.04 -4.81
N MET A 69 -5.77 -1.36 -4.73
CA MET A 69 -4.62 -2.06 -5.31
C MET A 69 -4.57 -1.88 -6.84
N LEU A 70 -5.69 -2.09 -7.53
CA LEU A 70 -5.77 -1.91 -8.98
C LEU A 70 -5.49 -0.46 -9.39
N VAL A 71 -6.02 0.52 -8.66
CA VAL A 71 -5.74 1.95 -8.88
C VAL A 71 -4.24 2.24 -8.69
N SER A 72 -3.62 1.72 -7.62
CA SER A 72 -2.18 1.91 -7.39
C SER A 72 -1.33 1.31 -8.52
N VAL A 73 -1.70 0.14 -9.02
CA VAL A 73 -0.93 -0.56 -10.07
C VAL A 73 -1.12 0.12 -11.42
N THR A 74 -2.33 0.55 -11.76
CA THR A 74 -2.59 1.30 -12.99
C THR A 74 -1.84 2.63 -12.98
N LEU A 75 -1.83 3.36 -11.87
CA LEU A 75 -0.99 4.55 -11.74
C LEU A 75 0.49 4.22 -11.89
N ALA A 76 0.98 3.15 -11.26
CA ALA A 76 2.38 2.75 -11.39
C ALA A 76 2.80 2.49 -12.85
N VAL A 77 1.95 1.79 -13.61
CA VAL A 77 2.17 1.56 -15.05
C VAL A 77 2.15 2.87 -15.82
N CYS A 78 1.21 3.78 -15.54
CA CYS A 78 1.17 5.10 -16.18
C CYS A 78 2.43 5.93 -15.86
N CYS A 79 2.84 6.00 -14.59
CA CYS A 79 4.06 6.70 -14.16
C CYS A 79 5.29 6.21 -14.93
N PHE A 80 5.40 4.88 -15.07
CA PHE A 80 6.50 4.24 -15.77
C PHE A 80 6.47 4.56 -17.27
N VAL A 81 5.33 4.38 -17.93
CA VAL A 81 5.21 4.59 -19.39
C VAL A 81 5.39 6.05 -19.79
N PHE A 82 4.84 7.00 -19.02
CA PHE A 82 4.86 8.42 -19.41
C PHE A 82 6.11 9.17 -18.94
N ASN A 83 6.61 8.86 -17.75
CA ASN A 83 7.67 9.63 -17.11
C ASN A 83 8.92 8.80 -16.74
N ASN A 84 8.91 7.49 -16.98
CA ASN A 84 9.97 6.57 -16.53
C ASN A 84 10.22 6.65 -15.00
N VAL A 85 9.15 6.87 -14.23
CA VAL A 85 9.19 6.95 -12.75
C VAL A 85 8.45 5.77 -12.16
N VAL A 86 9.09 5.08 -11.22
CA VAL A 86 8.59 3.83 -10.64
C VAL A 86 7.91 4.12 -9.32
N PHE A 87 6.66 4.58 -9.35
CA PHE A 87 5.90 4.89 -8.14
C PHE A 87 4.80 3.84 -7.90
N ASN A 88 4.93 3.03 -6.84
CA ASN A 88 3.96 1.98 -6.53
C ASN A 88 3.68 1.85 -5.03
N MET A 89 2.43 2.10 -4.63
CA MET A 89 1.95 1.96 -3.24
C MET A 89 1.30 0.62 -2.92
N SER A 90 1.36 -0.37 -3.83
CA SER A 90 0.67 -1.66 -3.65
C SER A 90 1.10 -2.38 -2.37
N SER A 91 2.39 -2.30 -1.98
CA SER A 91 2.88 -2.91 -0.73
C SER A 91 2.19 -2.34 0.52
N GLU A 92 1.79 -1.07 0.51
CA GLU A 92 1.12 -0.43 1.65
C GLU A 92 -0.27 -1.01 1.87
N PHE A 93 -1.01 -1.24 0.79
CA PHE A 93 -2.32 -1.89 0.85
C PHE A 93 -2.22 -3.37 1.24
N VAL A 94 -1.12 -4.05 0.88
CA VAL A 94 -0.84 -5.42 1.35
C VAL A 94 -0.61 -5.44 2.87
N TYR A 95 0.20 -4.50 3.40
CA TYR A 95 0.38 -4.35 4.84
C TYR A 95 -0.95 -4.08 5.55
N LEU A 96 -1.70 -3.09 5.08
CA LEU A 96 -3.00 -2.74 5.64
C LEU A 96 -3.99 -3.91 5.56
N ALA A 97 -4.01 -4.67 4.48
CA ALA A 97 -4.85 -5.86 4.35
C ALA A 97 -4.49 -6.93 5.39
N GLY A 98 -3.21 -7.13 5.69
CA GLY A 98 -2.76 -7.99 6.79
C GLY A 98 -3.29 -7.51 8.15
N VAL A 99 -3.20 -6.21 8.42
CA VAL A 99 -3.71 -5.60 9.67
C VAL A 99 -5.22 -5.75 9.81
N VAL A 100 -5.94 -5.51 8.72
CA VAL A 100 -7.35 -5.15 8.75
C VAL A 100 -8.28 -6.30 8.33
N LEU A 101 -7.89 -7.08 7.32
CA LEU A 101 -8.68 -8.18 6.79
C LEU A 101 -8.30 -9.54 7.41
N GLY A 102 -7.18 -9.58 8.14
CA GLY A 102 -6.60 -10.79 8.70
C GLY A 102 -6.10 -11.76 7.64
N PHE A 103 -5.76 -12.98 8.06
CA PHE A 103 -5.07 -13.95 7.21
C PHE A 103 -5.87 -14.35 5.97
N ARG A 104 -7.13 -14.81 6.16
CA ARG A 104 -7.93 -15.42 5.08
C ARG A 104 -8.20 -14.45 3.92
N LYS A 105 -8.72 -13.26 4.23
CA LYS A 105 -9.05 -12.25 3.21
C LYS A 105 -7.83 -11.47 2.77
N GLY A 106 -6.88 -11.21 3.67
CA GLY A 106 -5.64 -10.51 3.36
C GLY A 106 -4.72 -11.29 2.41
N MET A 107 -4.73 -12.63 2.45
CA MET A 107 -3.95 -13.45 1.52
C MET A 107 -4.36 -13.20 0.06
N VAL A 108 -5.63 -12.93 -0.21
CA VAL A 108 -6.11 -12.59 -1.55
C VAL A 108 -5.45 -11.30 -2.05
N ILE A 109 -5.34 -10.29 -1.18
CA ILE A 109 -4.68 -9.02 -1.50
C ILE A 109 -3.18 -9.21 -1.72
N LEU A 110 -2.53 -10.04 -0.90
CA LEU A 110 -1.11 -10.38 -1.10
C LEU A 110 -0.89 -11.04 -2.46
N LEU A 111 -1.71 -12.04 -2.83
CA LEU A 111 -1.59 -12.74 -4.11
C LEU A 111 -1.78 -11.78 -5.29
N ILE A 112 -2.80 -10.92 -5.24
CA ILE A 112 -3.01 -9.88 -6.27
C ILE A 112 -1.79 -8.96 -6.35
N GLY A 113 -1.26 -8.50 -5.21
CA GLY A 113 -0.06 -7.66 -5.16
C GLY A 113 1.17 -8.33 -5.77
N CYS A 114 1.38 -9.61 -5.46
CA CYS A 114 2.44 -10.42 -6.06
C CYS A 114 2.28 -10.54 -7.58
N CYS A 115 1.08 -10.82 -8.09
CA CYS A 115 0.81 -10.87 -9.52
C CYS A 115 1.08 -9.52 -10.21
N CYS A 116 0.66 -8.41 -9.59
CA CYS A 116 0.91 -7.07 -10.12
C CYS A 116 2.40 -6.73 -10.16
N LYS A 117 3.19 -7.20 -9.19
CA LYS A 117 4.64 -7.03 -9.19
C LYS A 117 5.32 -7.80 -10.32
N VAL A 118 4.88 -9.02 -10.62
CA VAL A 118 5.37 -9.77 -11.80
C VAL A 118 5.14 -8.97 -13.08
N LEU A 119 3.95 -8.37 -13.22
CA LEU A 119 3.61 -7.57 -14.40
C LEU A 119 4.51 -6.32 -14.52
N LEU A 120 4.74 -5.60 -13.43
CA LEU A 120 5.64 -4.43 -13.43
C LEU A 120 7.08 -4.83 -13.74
N LEU A 121 7.57 -5.93 -13.17
CA LEU A 121 8.93 -6.42 -13.43
C LEU A 121 9.15 -6.84 -14.88
N TYR A 122 8.11 -7.34 -15.55
CA TYR A 122 8.18 -7.64 -16.99
C TYR A 122 8.41 -6.36 -17.81
N LEU A 123 7.94 -5.20 -17.34
CA LEU A 123 8.13 -3.91 -18.01
C LEU A 123 9.50 -3.28 -17.70
N GLU A 124 10.04 -3.52 -16.50
CA GLU A 124 11.19 -2.80 -15.96
C GLU A 124 12.56 -3.42 -16.32
N SER A 125 12.59 -4.64 -16.86
CA SER A 125 13.83 -5.39 -17.21
C SER A 125 14.86 -5.47 -16.05
N GLU A 126 14.35 -5.56 -14.83
CA GLU A 126 15.10 -5.54 -13.58
C GLU A 126 15.84 -6.86 -13.27
N SER A 127 16.84 -6.80 -12.40
CA SER A 127 17.61 -7.99 -11.99
C SER A 127 16.78 -9.00 -11.19
N VAL A 128 17.12 -10.29 -11.26
CA VAL A 128 16.45 -11.36 -10.48
C VAL A 128 16.50 -11.08 -8.98
N ALA A 129 17.57 -10.45 -8.50
CA ALA A 129 17.70 -10.06 -7.09
C ALA A 129 16.67 -9.01 -6.68
N TRP A 130 16.41 -8.01 -7.53
CA TRP A 130 15.38 -7.00 -7.29
C TRP A 130 13.97 -7.59 -7.29
N MET A 131 13.70 -8.53 -8.20
CA MET A 131 12.45 -9.28 -8.19
C MET A 131 12.25 -10.00 -6.85
N LEU A 132 13.24 -10.75 -6.39
CA LEU A 132 13.19 -11.49 -5.14
C LEU A 132 12.97 -10.57 -3.93
N TYR A 133 13.64 -9.41 -3.92
CA TYR A 133 13.40 -8.36 -2.93
C TYR A 133 11.95 -7.90 -2.91
N MET A 134 11.40 -7.51 -4.07
CA MET A 134 10.05 -6.98 -4.17
C MET A 134 9.00 -7.99 -3.70
N PHE A 135 9.22 -9.28 -3.95
CA PHE A 135 8.36 -10.34 -3.42
C PHE A 135 8.48 -10.50 -1.90
N LEU A 136 9.70 -10.65 -1.39
CA LEU A 136 9.95 -10.81 0.05
C LEU A 136 9.42 -9.61 0.82
N ASP A 137 9.59 -8.41 0.31
CA ASP A 137 9.10 -7.17 0.91
C ASP A 137 7.57 -7.20 1.06
N SER A 138 6.83 -7.63 0.04
CA SER A 138 5.37 -7.79 0.15
C SER A 138 4.96 -8.82 1.20
N ILE A 139 5.69 -9.94 1.27
CA ILE A 139 5.44 -10.98 2.27
C ILE A 139 5.72 -10.45 3.68
N PHE A 140 6.84 -9.75 3.89
CA PHE A 140 7.17 -9.14 5.17
C PHE A 140 6.13 -8.10 5.60
N TYR A 141 5.70 -7.24 4.68
CA TYR A 141 4.65 -6.26 4.93
C TYR A 141 3.34 -6.95 5.34
N PHE A 142 2.95 -8.02 4.64
CA PHE A 142 1.77 -8.79 4.99
C PHE A 142 1.88 -9.46 6.37
N LEU A 143 2.98 -10.15 6.65
CA LEU A 143 3.22 -10.84 7.92
C LEU A 143 3.28 -9.86 9.09
N ALA A 144 3.95 -8.72 8.93
CA ALA A 144 3.96 -7.69 9.94
C ALA A 144 2.56 -7.13 10.18
N GLY A 145 1.78 -6.91 9.11
CA GLY A 145 0.39 -6.50 9.22
C GLY A 145 -0.44 -7.50 10.04
N LEU A 146 -0.31 -8.81 9.76
CA LEU A 146 -0.97 -9.86 10.51
C LEU A 146 -0.56 -9.89 11.98
N PHE A 147 0.72 -9.69 12.27
CA PHE A 147 1.22 -9.60 13.64
C PHE A 147 0.55 -8.46 14.40
N PHE A 148 0.43 -7.27 13.80
CA PHE A 148 -0.29 -6.15 14.42
C PHE A 148 -1.80 -6.41 14.54
N SER A 149 -2.41 -7.10 13.58
CA SER A 149 -3.81 -7.53 13.67
C SER A 149 -4.05 -8.38 14.91
N MET A 150 -3.19 -9.37 15.17
CA MET A 150 -3.26 -10.24 16.35
C MET A 150 -2.96 -9.47 17.64
N MET A 151 -1.94 -8.61 17.63
CA MET A 151 -1.53 -7.85 18.81
C MET A 151 -2.61 -6.87 19.28
N LEU A 152 -3.28 -6.20 18.34
CA LEU A 152 -4.25 -5.14 18.64
C LEU A 152 -5.68 -5.67 18.73
N TYR A 153 -5.93 -6.95 18.39
CA TYR A 153 -7.28 -7.53 18.26
C TYR A 153 -8.22 -6.64 17.42
N VAL A 154 -7.71 -6.06 16.33
CA VAL A 154 -8.40 -5.01 15.58
C VAL A 154 -9.53 -5.59 14.73
N GLY A 155 -10.75 -5.13 15.01
CA GLY A 155 -11.88 -5.21 14.09
C GLY A 155 -12.10 -3.88 13.37
N LEU A 156 -12.34 -3.92 12.06
CA LEU A 156 -12.64 -2.74 11.22
C LEU A 156 -13.73 -1.82 11.78
N GLU A 157 -14.73 -2.41 12.43
CA GLU A 157 -15.93 -1.73 12.89
C GLU A 157 -15.65 -0.84 14.10
N SER A 158 -14.71 -1.25 14.95
CA SER A 158 -14.39 -0.62 16.22
C SER A 158 -13.07 0.17 16.21
N ILE A 159 -12.29 0.11 15.13
CA ILE A 159 -10.93 0.66 15.11
C ILE A 159 -10.87 2.13 15.56
N SER A 160 -10.06 2.43 16.57
CA SER A 160 -9.93 3.77 17.15
C SER A 160 -8.95 4.65 16.34
N ALA A 161 -9.03 5.98 16.49
CA ALA A 161 -8.09 6.88 15.81
C ALA A 161 -6.64 6.66 16.29
N SER A 162 -6.47 6.34 17.58
CA SER A 162 -5.18 5.96 18.16
C SER A 162 -4.64 4.66 17.57
N GLU A 163 -5.48 3.66 17.32
CA GLU A 163 -5.07 2.42 16.65
C GLU A 163 -4.65 2.69 15.20
N ILE A 164 -5.38 3.53 14.46
CA ILE A 164 -5.00 3.93 13.09
C ILE A 164 -3.62 4.59 13.08
N LEU A 165 -3.37 5.54 14.00
CA LEU A 165 -2.05 6.18 14.13
C LEU A 165 -0.97 5.17 14.52
N PHE A 166 -1.26 4.26 15.46
CA PHE A 166 -0.32 3.22 15.87
C PHE A 166 0.04 2.30 14.70
N ILE A 167 -0.94 1.86 13.89
CA ILE A 167 -0.71 1.08 12.68
C ILE A 167 0.19 1.84 11.70
N CYS A 168 -0.11 3.11 11.44
CA CYS A 168 0.66 3.91 10.50
C CYS A 168 2.10 4.20 10.98
N LEU A 169 2.30 4.42 12.29
CA LEU A 169 3.64 4.61 12.85
C LEU A 169 4.44 3.31 12.82
N ASN A 170 3.82 2.18 13.12
CA ASN A 170 4.50 0.87 13.08
C ASN A 170 4.91 0.46 11.66
N LYS A 171 4.26 0.99 10.62
CA LYS A 171 4.73 0.83 9.24
C LYS A 171 6.16 1.34 9.05
N ILE A 172 6.57 2.39 9.77
CA ILE A 172 7.96 2.89 9.71
C ILE A 172 8.89 1.78 10.20
N THR A 173 8.60 1.17 11.35
CA THR A 173 9.38 0.05 11.91
C THR A 173 9.44 -1.13 10.94
N VAL A 174 8.33 -1.51 10.30
CA VAL A 174 8.28 -2.57 9.29
C VAL A 174 9.18 -2.23 8.09
N SER A 175 9.13 -0.98 7.64
CA SER A 175 9.97 -0.47 6.57
C SER A 175 11.46 -0.55 6.94
N MET A 176 11.82 -0.19 8.19
CA MET A 176 13.19 -0.32 8.71
C MET A 176 13.65 -1.77 8.70
N VAL A 177 12.86 -2.68 9.26
CA VAL A 177 13.23 -4.10 9.37
C VAL A 177 13.41 -4.72 8.00
N SER A 178 12.50 -4.44 7.05
CA SER A 178 12.62 -4.94 5.68
C SER A 178 13.87 -4.39 4.99
N ALA A 179 14.17 -3.10 5.15
CA ALA A 179 15.37 -2.49 4.59
C ALA A 179 16.67 -3.07 5.20
N THR A 180 16.71 -3.30 6.51
CA THR A 180 17.86 -3.93 7.19
C THR A 180 18.07 -5.37 6.74
N LEU A 181 16.99 -6.16 6.62
CA LEU A 181 17.09 -7.53 6.12
C LEU A 181 17.65 -7.57 4.70
N TRP A 182 17.23 -6.62 3.86
CA TRP A 182 17.76 -6.49 2.51
C TRP A 182 19.22 -6.09 2.48
N PHE A 183 19.61 -5.14 3.32
CA PHE A 183 21.00 -4.73 3.49
C PHE A 183 21.90 -5.92 3.87
N SER A 184 21.43 -6.78 4.79
CA SER A 184 22.15 -7.99 5.18
C SER A 184 22.26 -9.03 4.06
N ILE A 185 21.30 -9.08 3.14
CA ILE A 185 21.30 -10.01 1.99
C ILE A 185 22.24 -9.51 0.86
N MET A 186 22.33 -8.19 0.67
CA MET A 186 23.11 -7.57 -0.41
C MET A 186 24.61 -7.43 -0.11
N GLY A 187 25.06 -7.80 1.10
CA GLY A 187 26.48 -7.87 1.45
C GLY A 187 27.22 -6.53 1.25
N ASP A 188 28.25 -6.51 0.39
CA ASP A 188 29.13 -5.35 0.16
C ASP A 188 28.50 -4.23 -0.67
N ALA A 189 27.27 -4.38 -1.16
CA ALA A 189 26.54 -3.34 -1.89
C ALA A 189 25.90 -2.31 -0.93
N TRP A 190 26.73 -1.65 -0.11
CA TRP A 190 26.28 -0.71 0.92
C TRP A 190 25.62 0.54 0.36
N PHE A 191 26.01 0.98 -0.85
CA PHE A 191 25.52 2.23 -1.46
C PHE A 191 24.06 2.10 -1.94
N PRO A 192 23.67 1.10 -2.75
CA PRO A 192 22.26 0.85 -3.07
C PRO A 192 21.40 0.59 -1.82
N GLY A 193 21.97 -0.05 -0.79
CA GLY A 193 21.29 -0.29 0.48
C GLY A 193 20.99 0.99 1.27
N PHE A 194 21.91 1.95 1.26
CA PHE A 194 21.71 3.27 1.89
C PHE A 194 20.65 4.10 1.16
N ASP A 195 20.63 4.06 -0.18
CA ASP A 195 19.63 4.74 -1.01
C ASP A 195 18.22 4.21 -0.73
N ILE A 196 18.11 2.89 -0.64
CA ILE A 196 16.87 2.20 -0.27
C ILE A 196 16.43 2.61 1.13
N LEU A 197 17.33 2.68 2.10
CA LEU A 197 17.04 3.11 3.47
C LEU A 197 16.55 4.57 3.51
N LEU A 198 17.27 5.50 2.91
CA LEU A 198 16.94 6.93 2.95
C LEU A 198 15.57 7.20 2.30
N PHE A 199 15.32 6.56 1.15
CA PHE A 199 14.02 6.61 0.49
C PHE A 199 12.89 6.02 1.36
N ARG A 200 13.12 4.85 1.97
CA ARG A 200 12.13 4.14 2.80
C ARG A 200 11.84 4.78 4.15
N LEU A 201 12.78 5.54 4.70
CA LEU A 201 12.71 6.14 6.03
C LEU A 201 12.19 7.57 6.01
N VAL A 202 12.50 8.34 4.97
CA VAL A 202 12.21 9.77 4.94
C VAL A 202 11.13 10.08 3.91
N ALA A 203 11.40 9.78 2.64
CA ALA A 203 10.54 10.16 1.54
C ALA A 203 9.21 9.38 1.54
N TRP A 204 9.30 8.06 1.66
CA TRP A 204 8.17 7.17 1.48
C TRP A 204 7.12 7.29 2.62
N PRO A 205 7.48 7.34 3.91
CA PRO A 205 6.51 7.48 4.99
C PRO A 205 5.75 8.80 4.95
N MET A 206 6.40 9.90 4.57
CA MET A 206 5.75 11.22 4.43
C MET A 206 4.58 11.19 3.44
N ILE A 207 4.67 10.33 2.43
CA ILE A 207 3.65 10.17 1.40
C ILE A 207 2.62 9.12 1.82
N THR A 208 3.06 7.94 2.28
CA THR A 208 2.16 6.81 2.51
C THR A 208 1.34 6.96 3.78
N ILE A 209 1.89 7.53 4.86
CA ILE A 209 1.20 7.62 6.16
C ILE A 209 -0.10 8.45 6.08
N PRO A 210 -0.10 9.67 5.50
CA PRO A 210 -1.35 10.43 5.35
C PRO A 210 -2.39 9.67 4.54
N MET A 211 -1.96 9.02 3.45
CA MET A 211 -2.85 8.26 2.60
C MET A 211 -3.46 7.04 3.31
N MET A 212 -2.63 6.26 4.01
CA MET A 212 -3.07 5.11 4.81
C MET A 212 -4.05 5.54 5.90
N THR A 213 -3.76 6.66 6.58
CA THR A 213 -4.61 7.22 7.64
C THR A 213 -5.99 7.58 7.10
N VAL A 214 -6.05 8.32 5.99
CA VAL A 214 -7.32 8.72 5.37
C VAL A 214 -8.06 7.50 4.83
N PHE A 215 -7.37 6.57 4.18
CA PHE A 215 -7.96 5.33 3.69
C PHE A 215 -8.61 4.53 4.81
N LEU A 216 -7.91 4.29 5.92
CA LEU A 216 -8.44 3.56 7.07
C LEU A 216 -9.63 4.28 7.71
N PHE A 217 -9.59 5.61 7.79
CA PHE A 217 -10.71 6.39 8.30
C PHE A 217 -11.95 6.27 7.42
N LEU A 218 -11.79 6.44 6.10
CA LEU A 218 -12.88 6.28 5.14
C LEU A 218 -13.43 4.85 5.16
N LEU A 219 -12.56 3.84 5.13
CA LEU A 219 -12.92 2.43 5.17
C LEU A 219 -13.74 2.10 6.42
N ARG A 220 -13.30 2.56 7.60
CA ARG A 220 -14.04 2.43 8.86
C ARG A 220 -15.44 3.01 8.75
N THR A 221 -15.58 4.22 8.20
CA THR A 221 -16.90 4.83 8.04
C THR A 221 -17.79 4.09 7.05
N GLY A 222 -17.23 3.57 5.96
CA GLY A 222 -17.95 2.77 4.97
C GLY A 222 -18.47 1.44 5.53
N VAL A 223 -17.63 0.71 6.27
CA VAL A 223 -18.02 -0.57 6.90
C VAL A 223 -19.13 -0.37 7.93
N ARG A 224 -19.07 0.69 8.76
CA ARG A 224 -20.13 0.99 9.71
C ARG A 224 -21.48 1.25 9.02
N GLN A 225 -21.45 1.96 7.90
CA GLN A 225 -22.66 2.25 7.13
C GLN A 225 -23.23 1.00 6.45
N SER A 226 -22.39 0.15 5.87
CA SER A 226 -22.85 -1.09 5.24
C SER A 226 -23.52 -2.03 6.26
N LEU A 227 -22.96 -2.13 7.47
CA LEU A 227 -23.52 -2.95 8.55
C LEU A 227 -24.90 -2.46 9.01
N GLN A 228 -25.05 -1.13 9.18
CA GLN A 228 -26.33 -0.52 9.53
C GLN A 228 -27.40 -0.79 8.45
N GLN A 229 -27.03 -0.73 7.18
CA GLN A 229 -27.95 -1.02 6.08
C GLN A 229 -28.38 -2.48 6.05
N THR A 230 -27.49 -3.44 6.32
CA THR A 230 -27.87 -4.86 6.41
C THR A 230 -28.86 -5.15 7.55
N LEU A 231 -28.69 -4.51 8.71
CA LEU A 231 -29.57 -4.70 9.87
C LEU A 231 -31.01 -4.22 9.63
N HIS A 232 -31.22 -3.21 8.77
CA HIS A 232 -32.56 -2.72 8.43
C HIS A 232 -33.27 -3.54 7.34
N THR A 233 -32.56 -4.47 6.69
CA THR A 233 -33.10 -5.31 5.61
C THR A 233 -33.43 -6.74 6.03
N THR A 234 -33.14 -7.10 7.28
CA THR A 234 -33.46 -8.39 7.92
C THR A 234 -34.57 -8.22 8.94
#